data_AF-A0A974GYU1-F1
#
_entry.id   AF-A0A974GYU1-F1
#
_cell.length_a   1.000
_cell.length_b   1.000
_cell.length_c   1.000
_cell.angle_alpha   90.00
_cell.angle_beta   90.00
_cell.angle_gamma   90.00
#
_symmetry.space_group_name_H-M   'P 1'
#
loop_
_entity.id
_entity.type
_entity.pdbx_description
1 polymer ?
#
loop_
_entity_poly.entity_id
_entity_poly.type
_entity_poly.pdbx_seq_one_letter_code
_entity_poly.pdbx_strand_id
1 'polypeptide(L)'
;MCHKFRERGYPEKVIQQAQQRVRHPKGKTKQTQRVPFVTQFHNNSEAIGKLLRKHWYILQNAYPTIPEFRAPPLISYRRGKTIGAHVTSTLVKTKPKEAHTFWGGRSKGMYPCLSCVQCPFALKGREFIHPQTGQRIQLRGHFTCISKFAIYVLTCPCGLIYVGETTQMVKSRISQHRSSINLGNTTLPVSKHFVDLGHTADQLKFMVLEVVPPMKRGGDRELKLKRREVWWINMLKSLYPQGLNRDYDLFLFL
;
A
#
# COMPACT_ATOMS: atom_id res chain seq x y z
N MET A 1 10.27 -11.15 35.36
CA MET A 1 9.18 -10.72 34.44
C MET A 1 8.79 -9.25 34.65
N CYS A 2 8.68 -8.76 35.89
CA CYS A 2 8.30 -7.36 36.21
C CYS A 2 9.28 -6.29 35.70
N HIS A 3 10.57 -6.60 35.58
CA HIS A 3 11.58 -5.70 35.00
C HIS A 3 11.20 -5.22 33.59
N LYS A 4 10.75 -6.14 32.73
CA LYS A 4 10.32 -5.84 31.36
C LYS A 4 9.10 -4.91 31.30
N PHE A 5 8.27 -4.89 32.35
CA PHE A 5 7.13 -3.98 32.44
C PHE A 5 7.54 -2.60 32.98
N ARG A 6 8.51 -2.54 33.90
CA ARG A 6 9.11 -1.26 34.31
C ARG A 6 9.83 -0.56 33.16
N GLU A 7 10.61 -1.30 32.37
CA GLU A 7 11.30 -0.78 31.18
C GLU A 7 10.33 -0.25 30.12
N ARG A 8 9.08 -0.73 30.11
CA ARG A 8 8.01 -0.26 29.22
C ARG A 8 7.18 0.90 29.80
N GLY A 9 7.56 1.42 30.98
CA GLY A 9 6.92 2.58 31.61
C GLY A 9 5.63 2.30 32.37
N TYR A 10 5.35 1.04 32.74
CA TYR A 10 4.14 0.74 33.53
C TYR A 10 4.29 1.23 34.98
N PRO A 11 3.26 1.89 35.57
CA PRO A 11 3.31 2.36 36.95
C PRO A 11 3.53 1.23 37.96
N GLU A 12 4.41 1.46 38.93
CA GLU A 12 4.84 0.43 39.89
C GLU A 12 3.68 -0.17 40.69
N LYS A 13 2.68 0.66 41.05
CA LYS A 13 1.47 0.22 41.76
C LYS A 13 0.69 -0.86 40.99
N VAL A 14 0.63 -0.76 39.66
CA VAL A 14 -0.09 -1.72 38.81
C VAL A 14 0.65 -3.06 38.77
N ILE A 15 1.99 -3.00 38.69
CA ILE A 15 2.85 -4.19 38.68
C ILE A 15 2.73 -4.94 40.02
N GLN A 16 2.77 -4.21 41.15
CA GLN A 16 2.64 -4.79 42.48
C GLN A 16 1.26 -5.44 42.71
N GLN A 17 0.16 -4.77 42.31
CA GLN A 17 -1.18 -5.35 42.39
C GLN A 17 -1.33 -6.62 41.54
N ALA A 18 -0.74 -6.64 40.34
CA ALA A 18 -0.76 -7.81 39.48
C ALA A 18 0.01 -8.99 40.10
N GLN A 19 1.18 -8.72 40.70
CA GLN A 19 1.94 -9.73 41.43
C GLN A 19 1.16 -10.32 42.61
N GLN A 20 0.45 -9.47 43.36
CA GLN A 20 -0.36 -9.90 44.51
C GLN A 20 -1.52 -10.81 44.07
N ARG A 21 -2.17 -10.53 42.94
CA ARG A 21 -3.25 -11.36 42.37
C ARG A 21 -2.76 -12.73 41.87
N VAL A 22 -1.53 -12.82 41.39
CA VAL A 22 -0.92 -14.10 40.97
C VAL A 22 -0.51 -14.94 42.18
N ARG A 23 0.02 -14.31 43.23
CA ARG A 23 0.40 -14.99 44.49
C ARG A 23 -0.81 -15.48 45.28
N HIS A 24 -1.94 -14.79 45.17
CA HIS A 24 -3.19 -15.17 45.83
C HIS A 24 -4.28 -15.35 44.79
N PRO A 25 -4.26 -16.48 44.04
CA PRO A 25 -5.33 -16.79 43.11
C PRO A 25 -6.64 -16.89 43.90
N LYS A 26 -7.63 -16.09 43.52
CA LYS A 26 -8.99 -16.22 44.07
C LYS A 26 -9.44 -17.67 43.85
N GLY A 27 -9.87 -18.35 44.91
CA GLY A 27 -10.35 -19.73 44.83
C GLY A 27 -11.39 -19.89 43.73
N LYS A 28 -11.37 -21.03 43.04
CA LYS A 28 -12.38 -21.35 42.01
C LYS A 28 -13.77 -21.23 42.63
N THR A 29 -14.60 -20.35 42.11
CA THR A 29 -16.00 -20.22 42.52
C THR A 29 -16.67 -21.59 42.34
N LYS A 30 -17.34 -22.11 43.38
CA LYS A 30 -18.06 -23.39 43.31
C LYS A 30 -18.97 -23.39 42.07
N GLN A 31 -18.87 -24.42 41.23
CA GLN A 31 -19.77 -24.59 40.08
C GLN A 31 -21.20 -24.73 40.60
N THR A 32 -22.01 -23.69 40.41
CA THR A 32 -23.45 -23.77 40.68
C THR A 32 -24.09 -24.61 39.57
N GLN A 33 -24.90 -25.62 39.92
CA GLN A 33 -25.68 -26.42 38.96
C GLN A 33 -26.86 -25.63 38.34
N ARG A 34 -26.66 -24.35 38.03
CA ARG A 34 -27.69 -23.48 37.45
C ARG A 34 -27.62 -23.58 35.94
N VAL A 35 -28.78 -23.77 35.30
CA VAL A 35 -28.87 -23.77 33.85
C VAL A 35 -28.50 -22.38 33.30
N PRO A 36 -27.60 -22.29 32.30
CA PRO A 36 -27.30 -21.02 31.65
C PRO A 36 -28.42 -20.64 30.68
N PHE A 37 -29.00 -19.46 30.87
CA PHE A 37 -29.89 -18.84 29.89
C PHE A 37 -29.09 -17.90 29.00
N VAL A 38 -28.76 -18.36 27.79
CA VAL A 38 -27.87 -17.67 26.87
C VAL A 38 -28.67 -16.89 25.82
N THR A 39 -28.62 -15.55 25.85
CA THR A 39 -29.30 -14.68 24.86
C THR A 39 -28.32 -13.74 24.16
N GLN A 40 -28.75 -13.03 23.12
CA GLN A 40 -27.94 -11.95 22.53
C GLN A 40 -28.03 -10.70 23.42
N PHE A 41 -26.91 -10.01 23.61
CA PHE A 41 -26.89 -8.75 24.34
C PHE A 41 -27.66 -7.65 23.59
N HIS A 42 -28.55 -6.97 24.30
CA HIS A 42 -29.30 -5.79 23.90
C HIS A 42 -29.27 -4.77 25.04
N ASN A 43 -29.54 -3.49 24.76
CA ASN A 43 -29.55 -2.44 25.80
C ASN A 43 -30.57 -2.74 26.93
N ASN A 44 -31.62 -3.50 26.62
CA ASN A 44 -32.66 -3.90 27.58
C ASN A 44 -32.41 -5.28 28.23
N SER A 45 -31.26 -5.91 27.98
CA SER A 45 -30.95 -7.26 28.48
C SER A 45 -30.97 -7.36 30.01
N GLU A 46 -30.64 -6.28 30.73
CA GLU A 46 -30.72 -6.26 32.18
C GLU A 46 -32.18 -6.28 32.68
N ALA A 47 -33.07 -5.53 32.04
CA ALA A 47 -34.50 -5.51 32.35
C ALA A 47 -35.14 -6.88 32.11
N ILE A 48 -34.80 -7.54 31.00
CA ILE A 48 -35.21 -8.92 30.70
C ILE A 48 -34.71 -9.87 31.79
N GLY A 49 -33.46 -9.71 32.23
CA GLY A 49 -32.90 -10.51 33.31
C GLY A 49 -33.60 -10.31 34.66
N LYS A 50 -34.02 -9.08 34.97
CA LYS A 50 -34.82 -8.78 36.17
C LYS A 50 -36.21 -9.41 36.07
N LEU A 51 -36.86 -9.32 34.92
CA LEU A 51 -38.18 -9.90 34.66
C LEU A 51 -38.15 -11.42 34.78
N LEU A 52 -37.15 -12.08 34.18
CA LEU A 52 -36.98 -13.54 34.24
C LEU A 52 -36.79 -14.02 35.69
N ARG A 53 -36.00 -13.30 36.50
CA ARG A 53 -35.85 -13.62 37.93
C ARG A 53 -37.15 -13.42 38.71
N LYS A 54 -37.88 -12.33 38.44
CA LYS A 54 -39.14 -12.01 39.11
C LYS A 54 -40.22 -13.07 38.87
N HIS A 55 -40.32 -13.58 37.64
CA HIS A 55 -41.37 -14.51 37.24
C HIS A 55 -40.92 -15.97 37.12
N TRP A 56 -39.75 -16.31 37.67
CA TRP A 56 -39.20 -17.67 37.60
C TRP A 56 -40.10 -18.72 38.30
N TYR A 57 -40.88 -18.29 39.29
CA TYR A 57 -41.83 -19.15 40.01
C TYR A 57 -42.87 -19.82 39.09
N ILE A 58 -43.18 -19.21 37.94
CA ILE A 58 -44.12 -19.79 36.96
C ILE A 58 -43.57 -21.13 36.45
N LEU A 59 -42.27 -21.18 36.12
CA LEU A 59 -41.61 -22.40 35.64
C LEU A 59 -41.40 -23.41 36.77
N GLN A 60 -41.14 -22.94 37.99
CA GLN A 60 -41.04 -23.80 39.18
C GLN A 60 -42.37 -24.52 39.47
N ASN A 61 -43.49 -23.80 39.36
CA ASN A 61 -44.82 -24.35 39.64
C ASN A 61 -45.33 -25.25 38.52
N ALA A 62 -45.04 -24.91 37.25
CA ALA A 62 -45.46 -25.72 36.11
C ALA A 62 -44.68 -27.04 36.01
N TYR A 63 -43.42 -27.07 36.46
CA TYR A 63 -42.53 -28.22 36.33
C TYR A 63 -41.76 -28.53 37.62
N PRO A 64 -42.46 -28.95 38.70
CA PRO A 64 -41.84 -29.20 40.00
C PRO A 64 -40.91 -30.42 40.02
N THR A 65 -41.07 -31.34 39.05
CA THR A 65 -40.26 -32.55 38.91
C THR A 65 -38.88 -32.30 38.31
N ILE A 66 -38.66 -31.14 37.68
CA ILE A 66 -37.40 -30.80 37.00
C ILE A 66 -36.45 -30.13 38.01
N PRO A 67 -35.37 -30.79 38.47
CA PRO A 67 -34.47 -30.25 39.49
C PRO A 67 -33.73 -28.98 39.02
N GLU A 68 -33.53 -28.82 37.72
CA GLU A 68 -32.84 -27.69 37.09
C GLU A 68 -33.57 -26.35 37.28
N PHE A 69 -34.90 -26.38 37.45
CA PHE A 69 -35.70 -25.15 37.60
C PHE A 69 -35.86 -24.70 39.05
N ARG A 70 -35.32 -25.44 40.03
CA ARG A 70 -35.34 -25.06 41.45
C ARG A 70 -34.70 -23.70 41.72
N ALA A 71 -33.72 -23.29 40.91
CA ALA A 71 -33.06 -21.99 41.03
C ALA A 71 -33.19 -21.19 39.72
N PRO A 72 -33.23 -19.84 39.79
CA PRO A 72 -33.25 -19.02 38.58
C PRO A 72 -31.99 -19.27 37.73
N PRO A 73 -32.07 -19.15 36.41
CA PRO A 73 -30.98 -19.53 35.52
C PRO A 73 -29.84 -18.52 35.61
N LEU A 74 -28.64 -18.95 35.21
CA LEU A 74 -27.49 -18.06 35.04
C LEU A 74 -27.65 -17.30 33.71
N ILE A 75 -28.00 -16.02 33.77
CA ILE A 75 -28.17 -15.21 32.57
C ILE A 75 -26.79 -14.89 31.98
N SER A 76 -26.57 -15.29 30.74
CA SER A 76 -25.33 -15.06 29.99
C SER A 76 -25.66 -14.46 28.64
N TYR A 77 -24.78 -13.61 28.12
CA TYR A 77 -25.01 -12.91 26.85
C TYR A 77 -23.95 -13.25 25.81
N ARG A 78 -24.39 -13.61 24.61
CA ARG A 78 -23.57 -13.57 23.40
C ARG A 78 -23.41 -12.12 22.95
N ARG A 79 -22.26 -11.78 22.36
CA ARG A 79 -22.01 -10.45 21.80
C ARG A 79 -23.16 -10.06 20.86
N GLY A 80 -23.79 -8.92 21.12
CA GLY A 80 -24.82 -8.36 20.25
C GLY A 80 -24.24 -8.02 18.88
N LYS A 81 -25.08 -8.03 17.84
CA LYS A 81 -24.64 -7.62 16.50
C LYS A 81 -24.31 -6.14 16.52
N THR A 82 -23.04 -5.81 16.35
CA THR A 82 -22.60 -4.41 16.20
C THR A 82 -22.83 -3.95 14.76
N ILE A 83 -22.99 -2.65 14.53
CA ILE A 83 -22.96 -2.07 13.16
C ILE A 83 -21.72 -2.58 12.41
N GLY A 84 -20.56 -2.62 13.07
CA GLY A 84 -19.30 -3.19 12.55
C GLY A 84 -19.34 -4.65 12.12
N ALA A 85 -20.33 -5.42 12.55
CA ALA A 85 -20.55 -6.81 12.13
C ALA A 85 -21.51 -6.92 10.92
N HIS A 86 -22.29 -5.86 10.65
CA HIS A 86 -23.18 -5.74 9.50
C HIS A 86 -22.54 -5.00 8.34
N VAL A 87 -21.60 -4.10 8.62
CA VAL A 87 -20.86 -3.35 7.61
C VAL A 87 -19.51 -4.00 7.34
N THR A 88 -19.19 -4.19 6.06
CA THR A 88 -17.84 -4.54 5.63
C THR A 88 -16.96 -3.28 5.69
N SER A 89 -15.69 -3.44 6.07
CA SER A 89 -14.72 -2.33 6.00
C SER A 89 -14.80 -1.64 4.64
N THR A 90 -14.93 -0.31 4.63
CA THR A 90 -14.86 0.47 3.40
C THR A 90 -13.52 0.25 2.71
N LEU A 91 -13.55 0.06 1.38
CA LEU A 91 -12.34 -0.04 0.54
C LEU A 91 -11.63 1.31 0.35
N VAL A 92 -12.26 2.40 0.79
CA VAL A 92 -11.69 3.75 0.80
C VAL A 92 -10.91 3.92 2.11
N LYS A 93 -9.64 3.48 2.11
CA LYS A 93 -8.71 3.92 3.15
C LYS A 93 -8.36 5.39 2.90
N THR A 94 -8.50 6.22 3.92
CA THR A 94 -8.04 7.62 3.98
C THR A 94 -6.53 7.67 3.79
N LYS A 95 -6.10 7.89 2.54
CA LYS A 95 -4.70 7.92 2.06
C LYS A 95 -3.91 6.64 2.37
N PRO A 96 -3.00 6.18 1.48
CA PRO A 96 -2.03 5.18 1.91
C PRO A 96 -1.26 5.78 3.09
N LYS A 97 -1.31 5.15 4.27
CA LYS A 97 -0.37 5.47 5.36
C LYS A 97 1.02 5.37 4.74
N GLU A 98 1.72 6.50 4.62
CA GLU A 98 3.13 6.48 4.31
C GLU A 98 3.75 5.58 5.38
N ALA A 99 4.31 4.45 4.95
CA ALA A 99 4.97 3.56 5.88
C ALA A 99 6.20 4.31 6.39
N HIS A 100 6.03 5.02 7.50
CA HIS A 100 7.13 5.55 8.28
C HIS A 100 7.86 4.31 8.82
N THR A 101 8.84 3.84 8.07
CA THR A 101 9.82 2.92 8.64
C THR A 101 10.57 3.65 9.75
N PHE A 102 11.27 2.93 10.63
CA PHE A 102 12.14 3.53 11.66
C PHE A 102 13.11 4.59 11.10
N TRP A 103 13.42 4.51 9.80
CA TRP A 103 14.30 5.39 9.04
C TRP A 103 13.57 6.55 8.31
N GLY A 104 12.30 6.80 8.62
CA GLY A 104 11.47 7.79 7.95
C GLY A 104 10.80 7.28 6.66
N GLY A 105 10.14 8.20 5.95
CA GLY A 105 9.56 7.95 4.63
C GLY A 105 10.63 7.99 3.55
N ARG A 106 10.48 7.18 2.48
CA ARG A 106 11.41 7.25 1.34
C ARG A 106 11.36 8.62 0.70
N SER A 107 12.52 9.23 0.50
CA SER A 107 12.62 10.50 -0.22
C SER A 107 12.11 10.35 -1.64
N LYS A 108 11.32 11.31 -2.12
CA LYS A 108 10.85 11.35 -3.50
C LYS A 108 12.02 11.66 -4.43
N GLY A 109 12.04 11.05 -5.61
CA GLY A 109 13.10 11.22 -6.60
C GLY A 109 13.57 9.91 -7.23
N MET A 110 14.50 10.02 -8.16
CA MET A 110 15.22 8.90 -8.77
C MET A 110 16.54 8.65 -8.03
N TYR A 111 16.73 7.41 -7.59
CA TYR A 111 17.90 6.97 -6.83
C TYR A 111 18.54 5.71 -7.44
N PRO A 112 19.87 5.54 -7.32
CA PRO A 112 20.52 4.34 -7.79
C PRO A 112 20.10 3.13 -6.94
N CYS A 113 19.90 1.96 -7.56
CA CYS A 113 19.67 0.72 -6.80
C CYS A 113 20.98 0.03 -6.36
N LEU A 114 22.13 0.63 -6.69
CA LEU A 114 23.51 0.21 -6.35
C LEU A 114 23.96 -1.18 -6.84
N SER A 115 23.04 -1.99 -7.34
CA SER A 115 23.26 -3.37 -7.80
C SER A 115 23.20 -3.53 -9.32
N CYS A 116 23.19 -2.44 -10.08
CA CYS A 116 22.92 -2.47 -11.52
C CYS A 116 23.94 -1.73 -12.38
N VAL A 117 24.26 -2.32 -13.54
CA VAL A 117 25.16 -1.72 -14.55
C VAL A 117 24.59 -0.44 -15.17
N GLN A 118 23.26 -0.24 -15.11
CA GLN A 118 22.60 0.95 -15.66
C GLN A 118 22.62 2.15 -14.71
N CYS A 119 22.91 1.93 -13.43
CA CYS A 119 22.84 2.94 -12.38
C CYS A 119 23.74 4.17 -12.60
N PRO A 120 24.94 4.07 -13.23
CA PRO A 120 25.77 5.23 -13.60
C PRO A 120 25.13 6.16 -14.65
N PHE A 121 24.19 5.67 -15.44
CA PHE A 121 23.53 6.42 -16.51
C PHE A 121 22.20 7.05 -16.05
N ALA A 122 21.77 6.75 -14.82
CA ALA A 122 20.58 7.34 -14.23
C ALA A 122 20.85 8.77 -13.76
N LEU A 123 20.02 9.71 -14.20
CA LEU A 123 19.92 11.04 -13.61
C LEU A 123 19.29 10.91 -12.22
N LYS A 124 20.02 11.35 -11.19
CA LYS A 124 19.62 11.24 -9.79
C LYS A 124 19.08 12.58 -9.31
N GLY A 125 18.02 12.56 -8.51
CA GLY A 125 17.46 13.79 -7.96
C GLY A 125 15.96 13.73 -7.75
N ARG A 126 15.42 14.82 -7.21
CA ARG A 126 13.98 14.98 -6.93
C ARG A 126 13.22 15.61 -8.08
N GLU A 127 13.93 16.20 -9.03
CA GLU A 127 13.35 16.87 -10.19
C GLU A 127 14.03 16.42 -11.47
N PHE A 128 13.26 16.39 -12.55
CA PHE A 128 13.77 16.35 -13.91
C PHE A 128 13.86 17.78 -14.45
N ILE A 129 14.99 18.14 -15.05
CA ILE A 129 15.18 19.43 -15.71
C ILE A 129 15.26 19.17 -17.20
N HIS A 130 14.33 19.74 -17.96
CA HIS A 130 14.31 19.61 -19.41
C HIS A 130 15.56 20.28 -20.02
N PRO A 131 16.40 19.59 -20.80
CA PRO A 131 17.69 20.13 -21.26
C PRO A 131 17.57 21.40 -22.11
N GLN A 132 16.59 21.46 -23.03
CA GLN A 132 16.42 22.62 -23.92
C GLN A 132 15.60 23.76 -23.31
N THR A 133 14.46 23.46 -22.65
CA THR A 133 13.55 24.50 -22.14
C THR A 133 13.87 24.95 -20.71
N GLY A 134 14.71 24.22 -19.98
CA GLY A 134 14.99 24.47 -18.56
C GLY A 134 13.80 24.18 -17.62
N GLN A 135 12.68 23.65 -18.14
CA GLN A 135 11.49 23.35 -17.36
C GLN A 135 11.80 22.32 -16.26
N ARG A 136 11.41 22.62 -15.02
CA ARG A 136 11.65 21.75 -13.86
C ARG A 136 10.39 20.97 -13.48
N ILE A 137 10.52 19.67 -13.33
CA ILE A 137 9.41 18.76 -13.05
C ILE A 137 9.71 17.98 -11.78
N GLN A 138 8.92 18.23 -10.74
CA GLN A 138 9.06 17.55 -9.45
C GLN A 138 8.55 16.11 -9.51
N LEU A 139 9.41 15.15 -9.14
CA LEU A 139 9.07 13.74 -9.07
C LEU A 139 8.22 13.47 -7.83
N ARG A 140 7.08 12.82 -8.02
CA ARG A 140 6.09 12.60 -6.95
C ARG A 140 6.32 11.33 -6.13
N GLY A 141 7.23 10.45 -6.56
CA GLY A 141 7.48 9.14 -5.94
C GLY A 141 8.97 8.82 -5.82
N HIS A 142 9.28 7.74 -5.09
CA HIS A 142 10.63 7.18 -5.01
C HIS A 142 10.82 6.14 -6.11
N PHE A 143 11.76 6.39 -7.01
CA PHE A 143 12.02 5.57 -8.18
C PHE A 143 13.46 5.09 -8.20
N THR A 144 13.66 3.91 -8.78
CA THR A 144 14.98 3.28 -8.94
C THR A 144 15.00 2.48 -10.23
N CYS A 145 16.16 1.94 -10.60
CA CYS A 145 16.31 1.11 -11.80
C CYS A 145 15.49 -0.21 -11.76
N ILE A 146 14.97 -0.61 -10.60
CA ILE A 146 14.11 -1.80 -10.45
C ILE A 146 12.61 -1.49 -10.54
N SER A 147 12.22 -0.22 -10.70
CA SER A 147 10.82 0.16 -10.91
C SER A 147 10.22 -0.53 -12.14
N LYS A 148 8.95 -0.94 -12.05
CA LYS A 148 8.16 -1.58 -13.13
C LYS A 148 6.92 -0.74 -13.44
N PHE A 149 6.33 -0.89 -14.62
CA PHE A 149 5.18 -0.09 -15.08
C PHE A 149 5.49 1.41 -14.98
N ALA A 150 6.59 1.80 -15.59
CA ALA A 150 7.20 3.11 -15.45
C ALA A 150 7.19 3.86 -16.77
N ILE A 151 6.94 5.16 -16.70
CA ILE A 151 7.25 6.12 -17.75
C ILE A 151 8.63 6.70 -17.42
N TYR A 152 9.55 6.62 -18.38
CA TYR A 152 10.91 7.12 -18.26
C TYR A 152 11.20 8.11 -19.39
N VAL A 153 12.21 8.93 -19.15
CA VAL A 153 12.79 9.82 -20.16
C VAL A 153 14.23 9.40 -20.39
N LEU A 154 14.63 9.44 -21.65
CA LEU A 154 15.99 9.33 -22.14
C LEU A 154 16.45 10.72 -22.58
N THR A 155 17.70 11.05 -22.30
CA THR A 155 18.31 12.33 -22.65
C THR A 155 19.56 12.09 -23.48
N CYS A 156 19.57 12.68 -24.68
CA CYS A 156 20.72 12.77 -25.57
C CYS A 156 21.70 13.85 -25.07
N PRO A 157 23.02 13.71 -25.30
CA PRO A 157 23.98 14.79 -25.08
C PRO A 157 23.65 16.07 -25.88
N CYS A 158 22.99 15.94 -27.02
CA CYS A 158 22.47 17.02 -27.85
C CYS A 158 21.25 17.77 -27.25
N GLY A 159 20.75 17.33 -26.09
CA GLY A 159 19.62 17.97 -25.40
C GLY A 159 18.23 17.46 -25.82
N LEU A 160 18.13 16.69 -26.91
CA LEU A 160 16.88 16.04 -27.29
C LEU A 160 16.50 14.93 -26.31
N ILE A 161 15.19 14.74 -26.14
CA ILE A 161 14.65 13.75 -25.21
C ILE A 161 13.73 12.76 -25.92
N TYR A 162 13.70 11.53 -25.40
CA TYR A 162 12.73 10.50 -25.75
C TYR A 162 11.96 10.11 -24.49
N VAL A 163 10.64 10.11 -24.56
CA VAL A 163 9.77 9.56 -23.51
C VAL A 163 9.33 8.18 -23.94
N GLY A 164 9.40 7.22 -23.02
CA GLY A 164 8.91 5.88 -23.27
C GLY A 164 8.33 5.24 -22.03
N GLU A 165 7.62 4.15 -22.24
CA GLU A 165 6.99 3.34 -21.23
C GLU A 165 7.62 1.95 -21.14
N THR A 166 7.43 1.29 -19.99
CA THR A 166 7.82 -0.12 -19.83
C THR A 166 7.00 -0.80 -18.75
N THR A 167 6.53 -2.01 -19.06
CA THR A 167 5.93 -2.93 -18.07
C THR A 167 7.00 -3.69 -17.28
N GLN A 168 8.18 -3.87 -17.87
CA GLN A 168 9.33 -4.55 -17.29
C GLN A 168 10.09 -3.65 -16.30
N MET A 169 11.18 -4.15 -15.73
CA MET A 169 12.06 -3.31 -14.92
C MET A 169 12.77 -2.29 -15.81
N VAL A 170 12.87 -1.05 -15.36
CA VAL A 170 13.55 0.04 -16.08
C VAL A 170 14.97 -0.36 -16.48
N LYS A 171 15.75 -1.01 -15.60
CA LYS A 171 17.11 -1.48 -15.91
C LYS A 171 17.17 -2.35 -17.17
N SER A 172 16.18 -3.22 -17.37
CA SER A 172 16.13 -4.12 -18.54
C SER A 172 15.81 -3.33 -19.80
N ARG A 173 14.87 -2.40 -19.72
CA ARG A 173 14.51 -1.53 -20.86
C ARG A 173 15.65 -0.61 -21.28
N ILE A 174 16.36 -0.02 -20.32
CA ILE A 174 17.54 0.82 -20.62
C ILE A 174 18.66 -0.03 -21.24
N SER A 175 18.86 -1.26 -20.75
CA SER A 175 19.83 -2.18 -21.35
C SER A 175 19.51 -2.49 -22.82
N GLN A 176 18.22 -2.66 -23.16
CA GLN A 176 17.79 -2.88 -24.55
C GLN A 176 18.11 -1.66 -25.43
N HIS A 177 17.75 -0.45 -24.99
CA HIS A 177 18.06 0.78 -25.73
C HIS A 177 19.56 0.93 -26.00
N ARG A 178 20.40 0.71 -24.97
CA ARG A 178 21.86 0.79 -25.11
C ARG A 178 22.41 -0.28 -26.04
N SER A 179 21.90 -1.51 -25.96
CA SER A 179 22.27 -2.59 -26.88
C SER A 179 21.93 -2.24 -28.33
N SER A 180 20.73 -1.69 -28.59
CA SER A 180 20.33 -1.26 -29.93
C SER A 180 21.26 -0.19 -30.52
N ILE A 181 21.67 0.79 -29.71
CA ILE A 181 22.64 1.82 -30.10
C ILE A 181 23.99 1.19 -30.45
N ASN A 182 24.51 0.31 -29.59
CA ASN A 182 25.81 -0.35 -29.80
C ASN A 182 25.83 -1.26 -31.03
N LEU A 183 24.69 -1.88 -31.35
CA LEU A 183 24.52 -2.70 -32.56
C LEU A 183 24.25 -1.87 -33.82
N GLY A 184 24.10 -0.55 -33.71
CA GLY A 184 23.84 0.33 -34.84
C GLY A 184 22.46 0.14 -35.48
N ASN A 185 21.46 -0.27 -34.70
CA ASN A 185 20.13 -0.56 -35.26
C ASN A 185 19.40 0.75 -35.66
N THR A 186 19.28 1.03 -36.95
CA THR A 186 18.67 2.27 -37.47
C THR A 186 17.14 2.22 -37.58
N THR A 187 16.50 1.09 -37.23
CA THR A 187 15.04 0.98 -37.24
C THR A 187 14.39 1.77 -36.09
N LEU A 188 15.04 1.80 -34.92
CA LEU A 188 14.53 2.49 -33.74
C LEU A 188 14.96 3.96 -33.75
N PRO A 189 14.08 4.91 -33.40
CA PRO A 189 14.36 6.34 -33.56
C PRO A 189 15.52 6.81 -32.68
N VAL A 190 15.59 6.34 -31.43
CA VAL A 190 16.68 6.67 -30.51
C VAL A 190 18.01 6.15 -31.03
N SER A 191 18.05 4.89 -31.48
CA SER A 191 19.28 4.27 -31.96
C SER A 191 19.75 4.89 -33.27
N LYS A 192 18.84 5.12 -34.23
CA LYS A 192 19.12 5.84 -35.47
C LYS A 192 19.75 7.21 -35.19
N HIS A 193 19.13 7.99 -34.31
CA HIS A 193 19.64 9.32 -33.95
C HIS A 193 21.06 9.29 -33.37
N PHE A 194 21.34 8.32 -32.50
CA PHE A 194 22.68 8.17 -31.92
C PHE A 194 23.72 7.79 -32.98
N VAL A 195 23.36 6.89 -33.90
CA VAL A 195 24.24 6.51 -35.02
C VAL A 195 24.49 7.70 -35.95
N ASP A 196 23.43 8.40 -36.37
CA ASP A 196 23.50 9.51 -37.32
C ASP A 196 24.36 10.68 -36.79
N LEU A 197 24.33 10.95 -35.48
CA LEU A 197 25.12 12.01 -34.83
C LEU A 197 26.44 11.51 -34.21
N GLY A 198 26.79 10.24 -34.36
CA GLY A 198 28.00 9.65 -33.77
C GLY A 198 28.02 9.68 -32.23
N HIS A 199 26.85 9.65 -31.59
CA HIS A 199 26.72 9.53 -30.14
C HIS A 199 26.84 8.07 -29.70
N THR A 200 27.39 7.87 -28.50
CA THR A 200 27.58 6.53 -27.92
C THR A 200 26.53 6.19 -26.87
N ALA A 201 26.28 4.90 -26.65
CA ALA A 201 25.33 4.44 -25.64
C ALA A 201 25.72 4.85 -24.20
N ASP A 202 26.96 5.26 -23.96
CA ASP A 202 27.46 5.69 -22.65
C ASP A 202 27.12 7.16 -22.35
N GLN A 203 26.87 7.95 -23.39
CA GLN A 203 26.39 9.33 -23.28
C GLN A 203 24.89 9.41 -22.98
N LEU A 204 24.14 8.33 -23.22
CA LEU A 204 22.71 8.25 -22.93
C LEU A 204 22.46 8.35 -21.42
N LYS A 205 21.63 9.32 -21.01
CA LYS A 205 21.15 9.44 -19.63
C LYS A 205 19.66 9.12 -19.54
N PHE A 206 19.19 8.67 -18.38
CA PHE A 206 17.77 8.39 -18.19
C PHE A 206 17.25 8.75 -16.79
N MET A 207 15.95 9.01 -16.69
CA MET A 207 15.25 9.21 -15.42
C MET A 207 13.85 8.58 -15.48
N VAL A 208 13.34 8.09 -14.35
CA VAL A 208 11.94 7.69 -14.24
C VAL A 208 11.10 8.90 -13.85
N LEU A 209 10.08 9.21 -14.66
CA LEU A 209 9.16 10.33 -14.45
C LEU A 209 7.98 9.93 -13.55
N GLU A 210 7.40 8.77 -13.84
CA GLU A 210 6.19 8.29 -13.17
C GLU A 210 6.15 6.75 -13.14
N VAL A 211 5.63 6.18 -12.06
CA VAL A 211 5.29 4.75 -11.99
C VAL A 211 3.77 4.64 -11.82
N VAL A 212 3.13 3.89 -12.70
CA VAL A 212 1.69 3.64 -12.62
C VAL A 212 1.45 2.59 -11.54
N PRO A 213 0.77 2.91 -10.42
CA PRO A 213 0.55 1.95 -9.34
C PRO A 213 -0.38 0.82 -9.80
N PRO A 214 -0.34 -0.35 -9.15
CA PRO A 214 -1.31 -1.42 -9.39
C PRO A 214 -2.75 -0.92 -9.25
N MET A 215 -3.60 -1.30 -10.21
CA MET A 215 -5.02 -0.95 -10.19
C MET A 215 -5.73 -1.75 -9.10
N LYS A 216 -6.49 -1.07 -8.23
CA LYS A 216 -7.15 -1.70 -7.06
C LYS A 216 -8.52 -2.30 -7.37
N ARG A 217 -9.15 -1.94 -8.50
CA ARG A 217 -10.55 -2.27 -8.84
C ARG A 217 -10.69 -2.87 -10.24
N GLY A 218 -9.67 -3.61 -10.68
CA GLY A 218 -9.56 -4.01 -12.09
C GLY A 218 -9.28 -2.81 -13.01
N GLY A 219 -9.38 -3.05 -14.31
CA GLY A 219 -9.00 -2.10 -15.36
C GLY A 219 -7.62 -2.38 -15.93
N ASP A 220 -7.43 -1.96 -17.17
CA ASP A 220 -6.19 -2.19 -17.92
C ASP A 220 -5.09 -1.22 -17.47
N ARG A 221 -4.14 -1.75 -16.68
CA ARG A 221 -2.97 -1.00 -16.20
C ARG A 221 -2.03 -0.61 -17.35
N GLU A 222 -1.97 -1.43 -18.40
CA GLU A 222 -1.15 -1.16 -19.57
C GLU A 222 -1.76 -0.04 -20.41
N LEU A 223 -3.08 -0.05 -20.62
CA LEU A 223 -3.78 1.07 -21.25
C LEU A 223 -3.54 2.39 -20.47
N LYS A 224 -3.61 2.34 -19.14
CA LYS A 224 -3.28 3.52 -18.30
C LYS A 224 -1.83 3.96 -18.47
N LEU A 225 -0.89 3.01 -18.57
CA LEU A 225 0.52 3.29 -18.81
C LEU A 225 0.71 4.01 -20.16
N LYS A 226 0.12 3.51 -21.23
CA LYS A 226 0.18 4.11 -22.57
C LYS A 226 -0.45 5.51 -22.60
N ARG A 227 -1.62 5.70 -21.98
CA ARG A 227 -2.25 7.03 -21.85
C ARG A 227 -1.35 8.03 -21.11
N ARG A 228 -0.67 7.59 -20.05
CA ARG A 228 0.26 8.46 -19.31
C ARG A 228 1.51 8.79 -20.12
N GLU A 229 2.03 7.84 -20.90
CA GLU A 229 3.13 8.08 -21.82
C GLU A 229 2.79 9.18 -22.83
N VAL A 230 1.65 9.08 -23.53
CA VAL A 230 1.19 10.11 -24.48
C VAL A 230 1.09 11.48 -23.80
N TRP A 231 0.54 11.53 -22.59
CA TRP A 231 0.48 12.76 -21.82
C TRP A 231 1.88 13.34 -21.56
N TRP A 232 2.86 12.50 -21.22
CA TRP A 232 4.24 12.94 -20.98
C TRP A 232 4.94 13.38 -22.26
N ILE A 233 4.75 12.68 -23.39
CA ILE A 233 5.25 13.08 -24.71
C ILE A 233 4.78 14.50 -25.05
N ASN A 234 3.49 14.77 -24.86
CA ASN A 234 2.88 16.07 -25.13
C ASN A 234 3.31 17.16 -24.14
N MET A 235 3.44 16.81 -22.85
CA MET A 235 3.87 17.72 -21.79
C MET A 235 5.33 18.17 -21.99
N LEU A 236 6.20 17.24 -22.39
CA LEU A 236 7.63 17.47 -22.55
C LEU A 236 8.04 17.86 -23.98
N LYS A 237 7.10 17.92 -24.93
CA LYS A 237 7.38 18.21 -26.34
C LYS A 237 8.46 17.31 -26.93
N SER A 238 8.41 16.02 -26.60
CA SER A 238 9.44 15.05 -27.03
C SER A 238 9.24 14.52 -28.45
N LEU A 239 8.31 15.09 -29.23
CA LEU A 239 8.03 14.70 -30.61
C LEU A 239 9.04 15.29 -31.58
N TYR A 240 9.40 14.53 -32.61
CA TYR A 240 10.21 15.01 -33.72
C TYR A 240 9.53 16.24 -34.38
N PRO A 241 10.28 17.32 -34.68
CA PRO A 241 11.74 17.45 -34.62
C PRO A 241 12.31 17.94 -33.28
N GLN A 242 11.47 18.33 -32.31
CA GLN A 242 11.91 18.90 -31.03
C GLN A 242 12.36 17.83 -30.02
N GLY A 243 12.04 16.57 -30.27
CA GLY A 243 12.53 15.42 -29.54
C GLY A 243 12.67 14.18 -30.42
N LEU A 244 12.78 13.02 -29.79
CA LEU A 244 13.14 11.75 -30.44
C LEU A 244 11.94 10.80 -30.62
N ASN A 245 10.76 11.10 -30.06
CA ASN A 245 9.54 10.33 -30.35
C ASN A 245 9.08 10.66 -31.77
N ARG A 246 8.83 9.65 -32.61
CA ARG A 246 8.26 9.88 -33.96
C ARG A 246 6.76 10.06 -33.87
N ASP A 247 6.09 9.03 -33.34
CA ASP A 247 4.64 8.94 -33.35
C ASP A 247 4.15 8.46 -31.98
N TYR A 248 2.86 8.64 -31.73
CA TYR A 248 2.17 8.09 -30.57
C TYR A 248 0.71 7.85 -30.91
N ASP A 249 0.10 6.88 -30.25
CA ASP A 249 -1.25 6.44 -30.59
C ASP A 249 -2.31 7.29 -29.86
N LEU A 250 -3.00 8.14 -30.61
CA LEU A 250 -4.12 8.95 -30.10
C LEU A 250 -5.41 8.15 -29.94
N PHE A 251 -5.56 6.98 -30.59
CA PHE A 251 -6.75 6.12 -30.46
C PHE A 251 -6.94 5.62 -29.02
N LEU A 252 -5.91 5.68 -28.20
CA LEU A 252 -5.98 5.34 -26.77
C LEU A 252 -6.95 6.22 -25.97
N PHE A 253 -7.40 7.37 -26.51
CA PHE A 253 -8.30 8.32 -25.86
C PHE A 253 -9.71 8.38 -26.46
N LEU A 254 -9.95 7.65 -27.54
CA LEU A 254 -11.28 7.44 -28.13
C LEU A 254 -11.96 6.24 -27.45
#